data_AF-A0A058ZSZ8-F1
#
_entry.id   AF-A0A058ZSZ8-F1
#
_cell.length_a   1.000
_cell.length_b   1.000
_cell.length_c   1.000
_cell.angle_alpha   90.00
_cell.angle_beta   90.00
_cell.angle_gamma   90.00
#
_symmetry.space_group_name_H-M   'P 1'
#
loop_
_entity.id
_entity.type
_entity.pdbx_description
1 polymer ?
#
loop_
_entity_poly.entity_id
_entity_poly.type
_entity_poly.pdbx_seq_one_letter_code
_entity_poly.pdbx_strand_id
1 'polypeptide(L)'
;MGISSVLDSGGMRNLANLMWPQGNPLSCETLDSYARRLSELEQLITMMVFRSLGVEKYLESHNESLSHTIRVMKYEAPMTREPQIGARSHYDKTFLTILQQNRVDGLEVQTKDGKWFQVAPSALTFIVMVGESFLVIIFSFSHAKACNSDSS
;
A
#
# COMPACT_ATOMS: atom_id res chain seq x y z
N MET A 1 9.56 6.73 -7.61
CA MET A 1 9.79 5.66 -8.61
C MET A 1 9.30 4.34 -8.02
N GLY A 2 8.65 3.47 -8.79
CA GLY A 2 8.12 2.19 -8.29
C GLY A 2 8.49 1.04 -9.20
N ILE A 3 8.77 -0.12 -8.62
CA ILE A 3 9.05 -1.36 -9.35
C ILE A 3 8.00 -2.39 -8.92
N SER A 4 7.44 -3.10 -9.89
CA SER A 4 6.57 -4.27 -9.69
C SER A 4 7.41 -5.53 -9.51
N SER A 5 6.82 -6.61 -8.99
CA SER A 5 7.52 -7.90 -8.87
C SER A 5 8.77 -7.82 -7.99
N VAL A 6 8.71 -7.01 -6.94
CA VAL A 6 9.91 -6.73 -6.13
C VAL A 6 10.37 -7.94 -5.33
N LEU A 7 9.45 -8.84 -4.99
CA LEU A 7 9.74 -10.10 -4.31
C LEU A 7 10.27 -11.18 -5.27
N ASP A 8 10.22 -10.94 -6.59
CA ASP A 8 10.78 -11.85 -7.58
C ASP A 8 12.30 -11.70 -7.64
N SER A 9 12.99 -12.76 -8.07
CA SER A 9 14.45 -12.76 -8.10
C SER A 9 15.00 -11.64 -8.99
N GLY A 10 15.80 -10.75 -8.39
CA GLY A 10 16.43 -9.62 -9.09
C GLY A 10 15.60 -8.32 -9.13
N GLY A 11 14.33 -8.32 -8.75
CA GLY A 11 13.50 -7.10 -8.69
C GLY A 11 14.10 -6.03 -7.78
N MET A 12 14.53 -6.44 -6.58
CA MET A 12 15.21 -5.54 -5.64
C MET A 12 16.57 -5.04 -6.11
N ARG A 13 17.34 -5.90 -6.79
CA ARG A 13 18.63 -5.50 -7.35
C ARG A 13 18.45 -4.44 -8.43
N ASN A 14 17.41 -4.57 -9.26
CA ASN A 14 17.07 -3.56 -10.26
C ASN A 14 16.68 -2.23 -9.60
N LEU A 15 15.88 -2.27 -8.52
CA LEU A 15 15.55 -1.07 -7.75
C LEU A 15 16.79 -0.41 -7.16
N ALA A 16 17.68 -1.19 -6.54
CA ALA A 16 18.88 -0.69 -5.92
C ALA A 16 19.84 -0.05 -6.96
N ASN A 17 20.03 -0.69 -8.11
CA ASN A 17 20.88 -0.16 -9.19
C ASN A 17 20.34 1.15 -9.76
N LEU A 18 19.02 1.27 -9.86
CA LEU A 18 18.35 2.46 -10.32
C LEU A 18 18.48 3.63 -9.33
N MET A 19 18.37 3.34 -8.03
CA MET A 19 18.47 4.33 -6.96
C MET A 19 19.93 4.72 -6.67
N TRP A 20 20.86 3.78 -6.78
CA TRP A 20 22.29 3.96 -6.58
C TRP A 20 23.09 3.37 -7.75
N PRO A 21 23.22 4.11 -8.88
CA PRO A 21 23.92 3.62 -10.07
C PRO A 21 25.40 3.32 -9.83
N GLN A 22 26.02 3.94 -8.82
CA GLN A 22 27.42 3.71 -8.42
C GLN A 22 27.58 2.52 -7.45
N GLY A 23 26.49 1.84 -7.10
CA GLY A 23 26.46 0.72 -6.18
C GLY A 23 26.24 1.13 -4.73
N ASN A 24 25.41 0.35 -4.03
CA ASN A 24 25.19 0.46 -2.59
C ASN A 24 24.68 -0.90 -2.04
N PRO A 25 25.59 -1.88 -1.83
CA PRO A 25 25.20 -3.26 -1.49
C PRO A 25 24.37 -3.34 -0.20
N LEU A 26 24.75 -2.57 0.82
CA LEU A 26 24.03 -2.47 2.09
C LEU A 26 22.57 -2.01 1.91
N SER A 27 22.32 -1.10 0.97
CA SER A 27 20.97 -0.63 0.69
C SER A 27 20.13 -1.65 -0.06
N CYS A 28 20.74 -2.48 -0.92
CA CYS A 28 20.03 -3.58 -1.59
C CYS A 28 19.55 -4.64 -0.59
N GLU A 29 20.43 -5.06 0.33
CA GLU A 29 20.08 -6.04 1.38
C GLU A 29 19.05 -5.48 2.35
N THR A 30 19.20 -4.21 2.73
CA THR A 30 18.25 -3.52 3.61
C THR A 30 16.86 -3.43 2.96
N LEU A 31 16.79 -3.03 1.68
CA LEU A 31 15.52 -2.95 0.96
C LEU A 31 14.87 -4.32 0.81
N ASP A 32 15.64 -5.37 0.47
CA ASP A 32 15.12 -6.74 0.37
C ASP A 32 14.55 -7.23 1.69
N SER A 33 15.30 -7.07 2.79
CA SER A 33 14.82 -7.44 4.14
C SER A 33 13.57 -6.66 4.52
N TYR A 34 13.55 -5.35 4.26
CA TYR A 34 12.41 -4.49 4.54
C TYR A 34 11.16 -4.91 3.76
N ALA A 35 11.30 -5.23 2.47
CA ALA A 35 10.19 -5.68 1.64
C ALA A 35 9.60 -7.01 2.06
N ARG A 36 10.44 -7.98 2.43
CA ARG A 36 9.97 -9.26 2.96
C ARG A 36 9.14 -9.06 4.22
N ARG A 37 9.61 -8.22 5.14
CA ARG A 37 8.87 -7.88 6.37
C ARG A 37 7.55 -7.15 6.08
N LEU A 38 7.54 -6.25 5.10
CA LEU A 38 6.29 -5.62 4.66
C LEU A 38 5.31 -6.61 4.05
N SER A 39 5.80 -7.59 3.29
CA SER A 39 4.95 -8.65 2.73
C SER A 39 4.36 -9.54 3.82
N GLU A 40 5.14 -9.91 4.84
CA GLU A 40 4.63 -10.66 6.00
C GLU A 40 3.54 -9.87 6.75
N LEU A 41 3.77 -8.56 6.96
CA LEU A 41 2.79 -7.68 7.58
C LEU A 41 1.50 -7.56 6.74
N GLU A 42 1.63 -7.40 5.42
CA GLU A 42 0.51 -7.35 4.49
C GLU A 42 -0.32 -8.64 4.53
N GLN A 43 0.33 -9.80 4.48
CA GLN A 43 -0.35 -11.10 4.61
C GLN A 43 -1.10 -11.26 5.93
N LEU A 44 -0.51 -10.82 7.06
CA LEU A 44 -1.16 -10.85 8.36
C LEU A 44 -2.41 -9.96 8.38
N ILE A 45 -2.31 -8.73 7.86
CA ILE A 45 -3.46 -7.81 7.78
C ILE A 45 -4.54 -8.40 6.87
N THR A 46 -4.18 -8.88 5.68
CA THR A 46 -5.09 -9.51 4.73
C THR A 46 -5.82 -10.70 5.36
N MET A 47 -5.11 -11.57 6.08
CA MET A 47 -5.73 -12.66 6.83
C MET A 47 -6.72 -12.14 7.87
N MET A 48 -6.35 -11.16 8.70
CA MET A 48 -7.27 -10.59 9.71
C MET A 48 -8.53 -10.01 9.07
N VAL A 49 -8.40 -9.33 7.93
CA VAL A 49 -9.53 -8.77 7.20
C VAL A 49 -10.43 -9.86 6.62
N PHE A 50 -9.87 -10.86 5.94
CA PHE A 50 -10.63 -11.98 5.38
C PHE A 50 -11.39 -12.76 6.46
N ARG A 51 -10.75 -12.97 7.62
CA ARG A 51 -11.39 -13.55 8.81
C ARG A 51 -12.56 -12.72 9.28
N SER A 52 -12.37 -11.41 9.45
CA SER A 52 -13.43 -10.50 9.91
C SER A 52 -14.65 -10.45 8.98
N LEU A 53 -14.43 -10.70 7.69
CA LEU A 53 -15.49 -10.73 6.67
C LEU A 53 -16.13 -12.12 6.48
N GLY A 54 -15.56 -13.18 7.08
CA GLY A 54 -16.01 -14.56 6.94
C GLY A 54 -15.69 -15.19 5.57
N VAL A 55 -14.62 -14.75 4.92
CA VAL A 55 -14.26 -15.12 3.54
C VAL A 55 -12.88 -15.79 3.44
N GLU A 56 -12.41 -16.35 4.55
CA GLU A 56 -11.10 -17.00 4.71
C GLU A 56 -10.78 -18.05 3.65
N LYS A 57 -11.81 -18.73 3.14
CA LYS A 57 -11.69 -19.73 2.08
C LYS A 57 -11.08 -19.21 0.76
N TYR A 58 -11.06 -17.89 0.56
CA TYR A 58 -10.46 -17.25 -0.62
C TYR A 58 -9.03 -16.73 -0.39
N LEU A 59 -8.46 -16.90 0.81
CA LEU A 59 -7.17 -16.32 1.16
C LEU A 59 -6.03 -16.87 0.29
N GLU A 60 -6.03 -18.17 0.02
CA GLU A 60 -5.01 -18.82 -0.82
C GLU A 60 -5.06 -18.31 -2.27
N SER A 61 -6.24 -18.36 -2.90
CA SER A 61 -6.45 -17.82 -4.26
C SER A 61 -6.13 -16.34 -4.35
N HIS A 62 -6.43 -15.56 -3.30
CA HIS A 62 -6.04 -14.16 -3.25
C HIS A 62 -4.52 -14.02 -3.26
N ASN A 63 -3.81 -14.72 -2.38
CA ASN A 63 -2.35 -14.69 -2.30
C ASN A 63 -1.67 -15.09 -3.61
N GLU A 64 -2.19 -16.10 -4.31
CA GLU A 64 -1.68 -16.52 -5.64
C GLU A 64 -1.86 -15.44 -6.72
N SER A 65 -2.87 -14.58 -6.57
CA SER A 65 -3.16 -13.48 -7.51
C SER A 65 -2.41 -12.19 -7.18
N LEU A 66 -1.75 -12.10 -6.02
CA LEU A 66 -1.09 -10.88 -5.58
C LEU A 66 0.18 -10.62 -6.39
N SER A 67 0.39 -9.33 -6.68
CA SER A 67 1.67 -8.82 -7.15
C SER A 67 2.09 -7.67 -6.25
N HIS A 68 3.35 -7.69 -5.81
CA HIS A 68 3.86 -6.69 -4.87
C HIS A 68 4.65 -5.62 -5.60
N THR A 69 4.32 -4.37 -5.30
CA THR A 69 5.02 -3.18 -5.82
C THR A 69 5.56 -2.39 -4.65
N ILE A 70 6.83 -2.00 -4.73
CA ILE A 70 7.43 -1.06 -3.78
C ILE A 70 7.72 0.25 -4.49
N ARG A 71 7.33 1.34 -3.83
CA ARG A 71 7.56 2.69 -4.30
C ARG A 71 8.37 3.46 -3.29
N VAL A 72 9.52 3.96 -3.71
CA VAL A 72 10.32 4.92 -2.96
C VAL A 72 10.06 6.30 -3.53
N MET A 73 9.70 7.25 -2.67
CA MET A 73 9.35 8.62 -3.06
C MET A 73 10.22 9.60 -2.29
N LYS A 74 10.74 10.60 -3.00
CA LYS A 74 11.45 11.74 -2.45
C LYS A 74 10.71 12.99 -2.93
N TYR A 75 10.33 13.83 -1.99
CA TYR A 75 9.77 15.16 -2.25
C TYR A 75 10.79 16.20 -1.81
N GLU A 76 10.99 17.22 -2.64
CA GLU A 76 11.85 18.35 -2.28
C GLU A 76 11.05 19.39 -1.52
N ALA A 77 11.73 20.14 -0.64
CA ALA A 77 11.10 21.24 0.06
C ALA A 77 10.72 22.33 -0.96
N PRO A 78 9.54 22.95 -0.82
CA PRO A 78 9.14 24.04 -1.70
C PRO A 78 10.11 25.21 -1.55
N MET A 79 10.46 25.86 -2.67
CA MET A 79 11.27 27.09 -2.67
C MET A 79 10.49 28.32 -2.20
N THR A 80 9.19 28.16 -1.94
CA THR A 80 8.25 29.21 -1.53
C THR A 80 7.63 28.86 -0.19
N ARG A 81 7.09 29.87 0.50
CA ARG A 81 6.28 29.67 1.71
C ARG A 81 4.88 29.12 1.42
N GLU A 82 4.41 29.25 0.18
CA GLU A 82 3.14 28.70 -0.26
C GLU A 82 3.21 27.16 -0.33
N PRO A 83 2.16 26.45 0.16
CA PRO A 83 2.07 25.00 0.01
C PRO A 83 2.12 24.59 -1.46
N GLN A 84 2.91 23.56 -1.76
CA GLN A 84 2.98 22.98 -3.11
C GLN A 84 2.53 21.53 -3.08
N ILE A 85 1.79 21.13 -4.12
CA ILE A 85 1.29 19.77 -4.27
C ILE A 85 2.47 18.87 -4.66
N GLY A 86 2.93 18.02 -3.74
CA GLY A 86 3.97 17.03 -4.00
C GLY A 86 3.48 15.84 -4.83
N ALA A 87 2.22 15.43 -4.64
CA ALA A 87 1.56 14.37 -5.41
C ALA A 87 0.10 14.74 -5.65
N ARG A 88 -0.41 14.45 -6.85
CA ARG A 88 -1.83 14.68 -7.17
C ARG A 88 -2.71 13.77 -6.31
N SER A 89 -3.89 14.26 -5.94
CA SER A 89 -4.94 13.42 -5.34
C SER A 89 -5.24 12.23 -6.24
N HIS A 90 -5.32 11.03 -5.64
CA HIS A 90 -5.61 9.79 -6.33
C HIS A 90 -6.11 8.74 -5.34
N TYR A 91 -6.69 7.67 -5.88
CA TYR A 91 -6.92 6.42 -5.17
C TYR A 91 -5.84 5.42 -5.58
N ASP A 92 -5.48 4.56 -4.65
CA ASP A 92 -4.61 3.43 -4.93
C ASP A 92 -5.42 2.32 -5.62
N LYS A 93 -4.93 1.82 -6.75
CA LYS A 93 -5.57 0.70 -7.48
C LYS A 93 -5.31 -0.67 -6.83
N THR A 94 -4.47 -0.71 -5.81
CA THR A 94 -4.03 -1.94 -5.13
C THR A 94 -5.17 -2.53 -4.27
N PHE A 95 -4.92 -3.70 -3.70
CA PHE A 95 -5.79 -4.25 -2.66
C PHE A 95 -5.53 -3.54 -1.33
N LEU A 96 -4.27 -3.54 -0.87
CA LEU A 96 -3.81 -2.81 0.31
C LEU A 96 -2.54 -2.02 -0.03
N THR A 97 -2.38 -0.88 0.65
CA THR A 97 -1.13 -0.11 0.65
C THR A 97 -0.66 0.06 2.08
N ILE A 98 0.61 -0.27 2.34
CA ILE A 98 1.31 0.02 3.59
C ILE A 98 2.27 1.17 3.34
N LEU A 99 2.04 2.29 4.01
CA LEU A 99 2.83 3.52 3.87
C LEU A 99 3.61 3.80 5.16
N GLN A 100 4.92 4.00 5.01
CA GLN A 100 5.77 4.55 6.05
C GLN A 100 6.16 5.98 5.67
N GLN A 101 5.87 6.93 6.55
CA GLN A 101 6.29 8.32 6.38
C GLN A 101 7.54 8.62 7.20
N ASN A 102 8.28 9.65 6.78
CA ASN A 102 9.27 10.29 7.63
C ASN A 102 8.57 11.24 8.62
N ARG A 103 9.33 12.05 9.36
CA ARG A 103 8.79 13.02 10.34
C ARG A 103 8.34 14.35 9.70
N VAL A 104 8.02 14.35 8.41
CA VAL A 104 7.61 15.54 7.67
C VAL A 104 6.14 15.41 7.31
N ASP A 105 5.38 16.46 7.58
CA ASP A 105 3.96 16.56 7.21
C ASP A 105 3.77 16.57 5.69
N GLY A 106 2.57 16.18 5.24
CA GLY A 106 2.18 16.31 3.83
C GLY A 106 1.23 15.25 3.29
N LEU A 107 0.94 14.19 4.06
CA LEU A 107 -0.13 13.27 3.70
C LEU A 107 -1.46 13.84 4.17
N GLU A 108 -2.39 13.95 3.24
CA GLU A 108 -3.77 14.29 3.51
C GLU A 108 -4.70 13.23 2.90
N VAL A 109 -5.80 12.94 3.60
CA VAL A 109 -6.84 12.02 3.15
C VAL A 109 -8.14 12.79 2.99
N GLN A 110 -8.79 12.60 1.84
CA GLN A 110 -10.08 13.21 1.58
C GLN A 110 -11.23 12.32 2.09
N THR A 111 -12.18 12.90 2.81
CA THR A 111 -13.41 12.23 3.21
C THR A 111 -14.45 12.26 2.10
N LYS A 112 -15.51 11.44 2.25
CA LYS A 112 -16.61 11.35 1.28
C LYS A 112 -17.34 12.68 1.05
N ASP A 113 -17.34 13.58 2.03
CA ASP A 113 -17.91 14.93 1.93
C ASP A 113 -16.91 15.97 1.37
N GLY A 114 -15.75 15.52 0.87
CA GLY A 114 -14.77 16.36 0.17
C GLY A 114 -13.79 17.10 1.07
N LYS A 115 -13.87 16.93 2.39
CA LYS A 115 -12.95 17.57 3.34
C LYS A 115 -11.61 16.82 3.39
N TRP A 116 -10.54 17.57 3.60
CA TRP A 116 -9.19 17.03 3.72
C TRP A 116 -8.75 16.97 5.18
N PHE A 117 -8.15 15.85 5.56
CA PHE A 117 -7.60 15.63 6.89
C PHE A 117 -6.13 15.29 6.79
N GLN A 118 -5.30 16.06 7.48
CA GLN A 118 -3.88 15.78 7.61
C GLN A 118 -3.67 14.54 8.49
N VAL A 119 -2.84 13.62 8.01
CA VAL A 119 -2.40 12.48 8.79
C VAL A 119 -1.08 12.84 9.46
N ALA A 120 -1.07 12.83 10.80
CA ALA A 120 0.12 13.17 11.56
C ALA A 120 1.26 12.15 11.27
N PRO A 121 2.46 12.61 10.87
CA PRO A 121 3.56 11.72 10.58
C PRO A 121 4.08 11.08 11.86
N SER A 122 4.44 9.79 11.77
CA SER A 122 5.12 9.10 12.85
C SER A 122 6.11 8.09 12.28
N ALA A 123 7.36 8.20 12.75
CA ALA A 123 8.45 7.31 12.34
C ALA A 123 8.31 5.89 12.92
N LEU A 124 7.38 5.68 13.87
CA LEU A 124 7.20 4.43 14.59
C LEU A 124 5.94 3.67 14.16
N THR A 125 5.20 4.18 13.19
CA THR A 125 3.91 3.62 12.78
C THR A 125 3.86 3.44 11.27
N PHE A 126 3.08 2.47 10.84
CA PHE A 126 2.68 2.30 9.45
C PHE A 126 1.24 2.74 9.28
N ILE A 127 0.95 3.36 8.14
CA ILE A 127 -0.40 3.68 7.72
C ILE A 127 -0.83 2.60 6.75
N VAL A 128 -1.98 1.99 7.00
CA VAL A 128 -2.57 0.96 6.14
C VAL A 128 -3.80 1.56 5.47
N MET A 129 -3.81 1.53 4.15
CA MET A 129 -4.90 2.07 3.33
C MET A 129 -5.49 0.95 2.48
N VAL A 130 -6.81 0.99 2.30
CA VAL A 130 -7.51 0.13 1.34
C VAL A 130 -7.53 0.79 -0.03
N GLY A 131 -7.23 0.01 -1.07
CA GLY A 131 -7.30 0.48 -2.45
C GLY A 131 -8.62 0.11 -3.13
N GLU A 132 -8.78 0.53 -4.38
CA GLU A 132 -10.01 0.32 -5.16
C GLU A 132 -10.35 -1.17 -5.33
N SER A 133 -9.34 -2.03 -5.52
CA SER A 133 -9.55 -3.47 -5.70
C SER A 133 -10.17 -4.14 -4.46
N PHE A 134 -9.89 -3.61 -3.27
CA PHE A 134 -10.52 -4.06 -2.02
C PHE A 134 -12.02 -3.75 -1.98
N LEU A 135 -12.40 -2.56 -2.42
CA LEU A 135 -13.79 -2.11 -2.40
C LEU A 135 -14.67 -2.98 -3.30
N VAL A 136 -14.17 -3.38 -4.47
CA VAL A 136 -14.88 -4.29 -5.38
C VAL A 136 -15.28 -5.58 -4.67
N ILE A 137 -14.36 -6.17 -3.90
CA ILE A 137 -14.61 -7.40 -3.15
C ILE A 137 -15.71 -7.20 -2.11
N ILE A 138 -15.66 -6.11 -1.34
CA ILE A 138 -16.70 -5.81 -0.34
C ILE A 138 -18.07 -5.62 -1.00
N PHE A 139 -18.14 -4.89 -2.11
CA PHE A 139 -19.40 -4.66 -2.80
C PHE A 139 -19.96 -5.97 -3.37
N SER A 140 -19.12 -6.81 -4.00
CA SER A 140 -19.55 -8.12 -4.50
C SER A 140 -20.09 -9.02 -3.40
N PHE A 141 -19.44 -9.06 -2.22
CA PHE A 141 -19.92 -9.85 -1.09
C PHE A 141 -21.19 -9.28 -0.46
N SER A 142 -21.32 -7.97 -0.39
CA SER A 142 -22.53 -7.31 0.14
C SER A 142 -23.74 -7.60 -0.74
N HIS A 143 -23.58 -7.54 -2.06
CA HIS A 143 -24.64 -7.90 -3.00
C HIS A 143 -24.96 -9.40 -2.96
N ALA A 144 -23.96 -10.27 -2.88
CA ALA A 144 -24.19 -11.71 -2.76
C ALA A 144 -24.97 -12.08 -1.47
N LYS A 145 -24.68 -11.42 -0.35
CA LYS A 145 -25.44 -11.59 0.90
C LYS A 145 -26.88 -11.08 0.77
N ALA A 146 -27.09 -9.93 0.11
CA ALA A 146 -28.43 -9.38 -0.12
C ALA A 146 -29.29 -10.30 -1.00
N CYS A 147 -28.72 -10.90 -2.05
CA CYS A 147 -29.46 -11.87 -2.88
C CYS A 147 -29.81 -13.16 -2.12
N ASN A 148 -28.99 -13.57 -1.15
CA ASN A 148 -29.26 -14.77 -0.35
C ASN A 148 -30.26 -14.54 0.80
N SER A 149 -30.59 -13.29 1.14
CA SER A 149 -31.60 -12.99 2.17
C SER A 149 -33.04 -12.95 1.64
N ASP A 150 -33.24 -12.94 0.32
CA ASP A 150 -34.56 -12.88 -0.31
C ASP A 150 -35.18 -14.26 -0.60
N SER A 151 -34.58 -15.35 -0.09
CA SER A 151 -35.03 -16.73 -0.33
C SER A 151 -35.47 -17.48 0.94
N SER A 152 -36.08 -16.79 1.91
CA SER A 152 -36.67 -17.41 3.12
C SER A 152 -38.19 -17.27 3.14
#